data_AF-A0A812CXM7-F1
#
_entry.id   AF-A0A812CXM7-F1
#
_cell.length_a   1.000
_cell.length_b   1.000
_cell.length_c   1.000
_cell.angle_alpha   90.00
_cell.angle_beta   90.00
_cell.angle_gamma   90.00
#
_symmetry.space_group_name_H-M   'P 1'
#
loop_
_entity.id
_entity.type
_entity.pdbx_description
1 polymer ?
#
loop_
_entity_poly.entity_id
_entity_poly.type
_entity_poly.pdbx_seq_one_letter_code
_entity_poly.pdbx_strand_id
1 'polypeptide(L)'
;MKLWVVVHSFTKSLVHKFKESIQHLKKIGMETENVFLTGHGEGGLEVQLLAHASMKILSGVILLGSYLHRKLSYTDFPVPIFTVVGDLDGVTRITRIAEAFKKLSKEVSADVEMLTKAPMVIIEGANHGSFSDNTLTDSMIPLDIPAELSADQVRKQIAEYIRIFISYNTEISYSEMPAQQESIEQWYKSTEMRLQPLLLMSNTEGEDNCASPWLSTLQMWLSGLDGKDTQRLKVSSCVIDTERNVTPDLQVLKNYGSEPVLFLSAFLQFVQKQNAGEDNAQIPQSPREIKARMLSAERIRAHLKNTTAARILTCKDLNYAAFVTALSMASSKALERYYAKHLGAIFHDDIVVNTLTEWEQSELRIESLLHEQHITSFVYQTETETVNGEVQEGEAGGGLYFCRLLPPTRVLEWIYVDSLQSGRYRMK
;
A
#
# COMPACT_ATOMS: atom_id res chain seq x y z
N MET A 1 -2.70 34.20 20.98
CA MET A 1 -3.70 33.11 21.08
C MET A 1 -3.66 32.53 22.48
N LYS A 2 -4.81 32.37 23.16
CA LYS A 2 -4.90 31.58 24.40
C LYS A 2 -5.38 30.18 24.00
N LEU A 3 -4.55 29.16 24.20
CA LEU A 3 -4.89 27.77 23.93
C LEU A 3 -5.31 27.10 25.24
N TRP A 4 -6.42 26.39 25.20
CA TRP A 4 -6.91 25.59 26.32
C TRP A 4 -7.00 24.15 25.86
N VAL A 5 -6.49 23.22 26.67
CA VAL A 5 -6.42 21.80 26.34
C VAL A 5 -7.20 21.02 27.40
N VAL A 6 -8.07 20.13 26.95
CA VAL A 6 -8.77 19.17 27.82
C VAL A 6 -8.40 17.77 27.34
N VAL A 7 -7.90 16.95 28.27
CA VAL A 7 -7.48 15.57 28.01
C VAL A 7 -8.49 14.63 28.67
N HIS A 8 -8.94 13.61 27.94
CA HIS A 8 -9.88 12.59 28.44
C HIS A 8 -9.36 11.18 28.21
N SER A 9 -9.71 10.26 29.13
CA SER A 9 -9.66 8.82 28.89
C SER A 9 -11.07 8.30 28.53
N PHE A 10 -11.16 7.55 27.44
CA PHE A 10 -12.45 7.11 26.88
C PHE A 10 -12.82 5.71 27.40
N THR A 11 -13.96 5.63 28.09
CA THR A 11 -14.55 4.36 28.57
C THR A 11 -16.09 4.35 28.46
N LYS A 12 -16.71 5.43 27.94
CA LYS A 12 -18.18 5.64 27.82
C LYS A 12 -18.49 6.55 26.61
N SER A 13 -19.77 6.70 26.26
CA SER A 13 -20.29 7.52 25.14
C SER A 13 -19.55 8.86 24.94
N LEU A 14 -18.76 8.93 23.86
CA LEU A 14 -17.89 10.05 23.52
C LEU A 14 -18.65 11.37 23.34
N VAL A 15 -19.86 11.32 22.76
CA VAL A 15 -20.72 12.49 22.53
C VAL A 15 -21.11 13.19 23.83
N HIS A 16 -21.46 12.42 24.87
CA HIS A 16 -21.90 12.99 26.14
C HIS A 16 -20.74 13.67 26.86
N LYS A 17 -19.60 12.97 27.00
CA LYS A 17 -18.39 13.53 27.62
C LYS A 17 -17.89 14.78 26.89
N PHE A 18 -17.95 14.79 25.56
CA PHE A 18 -17.58 15.96 24.77
C PHE A 18 -18.46 17.17 25.14
N LYS A 19 -19.79 17.02 25.17
CA LYS A 19 -20.72 18.10 25.54
C LYS A 19 -20.48 18.60 26.98
N GLU A 20 -20.30 17.70 27.93
CA GLU A 20 -19.99 18.06 29.32
C GLU A 20 -18.68 18.86 29.43
N SER A 21 -17.66 18.46 28.66
CA SER A 21 -16.35 19.14 28.64
C SER A 21 -16.46 20.55 28.11
N ILE A 22 -17.16 20.74 26.99
CA ILE A 22 -17.42 22.07 26.42
C ILE A 22 -18.21 22.93 27.40
N GLN A 23 -19.23 22.38 28.08
CA GLN A 23 -19.97 23.11 29.10
C GLN A 23 -19.10 23.48 30.31
N HIS A 24 -18.22 22.58 30.75
CA HIS A 24 -17.29 22.84 31.85
C HIS A 24 -16.29 23.95 31.49
N LEU A 25 -15.70 23.89 30.30
CA LEU A 25 -14.81 24.92 29.77
C LEU A 25 -15.51 26.29 29.72
N LYS A 26 -16.74 26.35 29.22
CA LYS A 26 -17.55 27.58 29.23
C LYS A 26 -17.80 28.10 30.65
N LYS A 27 -18.10 27.21 31.60
CA LYS A 27 -18.30 27.59 33.02
C LYS A 27 -17.05 28.18 33.68
N ILE A 28 -15.85 27.77 33.27
CA ILE A 28 -14.59 28.34 33.78
C ILE A 28 -14.12 29.57 32.99
N GLY A 29 -14.97 30.13 32.12
CA GLY A 29 -14.72 31.38 31.39
C GLY A 29 -14.07 31.22 30.02
N MET A 30 -14.03 30.00 29.46
CA MET A 30 -13.55 29.80 28.09
C MET A 30 -14.66 30.12 27.09
N GLU A 31 -14.62 31.33 26.55
CA GLU A 31 -15.48 31.79 25.46
C GLU A 31 -14.71 31.67 24.14
N THR A 32 -15.04 30.65 23.34
CA THR A 32 -14.54 30.48 21.97
C THR A 32 -15.60 29.81 21.10
N GLU A 33 -15.61 30.19 19.83
CA GLU A 33 -16.34 29.48 18.76
C GLU A 33 -15.43 28.47 18.04
N ASN A 34 -14.12 28.59 18.24
CA ASN A 34 -13.12 27.74 17.63
C ASN A 34 -12.80 26.54 18.52
N VAL A 35 -13.38 25.39 18.20
CA VAL A 35 -13.17 24.12 18.94
C VAL A 35 -12.56 23.09 18.00
N PHE A 36 -11.38 22.59 18.36
CA PHE A 36 -10.70 21.51 17.64
C PHE A 36 -10.75 20.23 18.48
N LEU A 37 -10.97 19.09 17.82
CA LEU A 37 -10.84 17.78 18.45
C LEU A 37 -9.56 17.11 17.97
N THR A 38 -8.89 16.41 18.88
CA THR A 38 -7.72 15.61 18.55
C THR A 38 -7.84 14.20 19.12
N GLY A 39 -7.32 13.22 18.39
CA GLY A 39 -7.30 11.83 18.80
C GLY A 39 -6.03 11.13 18.33
N HIS A 40 -5.45 10.31 19.21
CA HIS A 40 -4.29 9.47 18.90
C HIS A 40 -4.72 8.02 18.62
N GLY A 41 -4.14 7.39 17.60
CA GLY A 41 -4.41 5.99 17.25
C GLY A 41 -5.91 5.73 17.02
N GLU A 42 -6.47 4.77 17.77
CA GLU A 42 -7.91 4.46 17.76
C GLU A 42 -8.78 5.63 18.20
N GLY A 43 -8.30 6.47 19.14
CA GLY A 43 -9.00 7.70 19.52
C GLY A 43 -9.18 8.66 18.34
N GLY A 44 -8.28 8.64 17.36
CA GLY A 44 -8.43 9.35 16.09
C GLY A 44 -9.62 8.84 15.25
N LEU A 45 -9.91 7.54 15.31
CA LEU A 45 -11.09 6.93 14.68
C LEU A 45 -12.39 7.33 15.38
N GLU A 46 -12.36 7.47 16.70
CA GLU A 46 -13.56 7.88 17.45
C GLU A 46 -13.89 9.36 17.27
N VAL A 47 -12.89 10.26 17.30
CA VAL A 47 -13.14 11.71 17.20
C VAL A 47 -13.64 12.12 15.82
N GLN A 48 -13.24 11.43 14.74
CA GLN A 48 -13.77 11.71 13.41
C GLN A 48 -15.24 11.27 13.27
N LEU A 49 -15.64 10.16 13.90
CA LEU A 49 -17.05 9.74 13.93
C LEU A 49 -17.90 10.72 14.75
N LEU A 50 -17.37 11.22 15.87
CA LEU A 50 -18.02 12.28 16.65
C LEU A 50 -18.19 13.56 15.82
N ALA A 51 -17.14 13.99 15.12
CA ALA A 51 -17.17 15.18 14.28
C ALA A 51 -18.19 15.06 13.15
N HIS A 52 -18.25 13.88 12.51
CA HIS A 52 -19.24 13.56 11.50
C HIS A 52 -20.68 13.65 12.05
N ALA A 53 -20.90 13.23 13.31
CA ALA A 53 -22.21 13.29 13.96
C ALA A 53 -22.57 14.67 14.57
N SER A 54 -21.59 15.55 14.84
CA SER A 54 -21.76 16.78 15.65
C SER A 54 -21.28 18.06 14.94
N MET A 55 -21.71 18.24 13.69
CA MET A 55 -21.16 19.22 12.72
C MET A 55 -21.11 20.70 13.16
N LYS A 56 -21.96 21.15 14.10
CA LYS A 56 -22.16 22.60 14.34
C LYS A 56 -21.22 23.25 15.36
N ILE A 57 -20.38 22.48 16.06
CA ILE A 57 -19.59 23.00 17.19
C ILE A 57 -18.08 22.97 16.90
N LEU A 58 -17.63 22.27 15.86
CA LEU A 58 -16.21 22.02 15.61
C LEU A 58 -15.69 22.90 14.47
N SER A 59 -14.45 23.37 14.61
CA SER A 59 -13.68 24.08 13.59
C SER A 59 -12.65 23.20 12.91
N GLY A 60 -12.37 22.01 13.45
CA GLY A 60 -11.49 21.03 12.81
C GLY A 60 -11.20 19.80 13.66
N VAL A 61 -10.62 18.79 13.03
CA VAL A 61 -10.16 17.54 13.65
C VAL A 61 -8.67 17.34 13.39
N ILE A 62 -7.94 16.84 14.38
CA ILE A 62 -6.52 16.52 14.29
C ILE A 62 -6.33 15.05 14.61
N LEU A 63 -5.74 14.29 13.69
CA LEU A 63 -5.48 12.87 13.79
C LEU A 63 -3.98 12.67 14.02
N LEU A 64 -3.61 12.10 15.17
CA LEU A 64 -2.22 11.84 15.56
C LEU A 64 -1.95 10.33 15.51
N GLY A 65 -0.96 9.88 14.73
CA GLY A 65 -0.72 8.44 14.54
C GLY A 65 -1.98 7.69 14.08
N SER A 66 -2.84 8.35 13.29
CA SER A 66 -4.17 7.88 12.88
C SER A 66 -4.47 8.34 11.45
N TYR A 67 -5.67 8.07 10.94
CA TYR A 67 -6.04 8.28 9.53
C TYR A 67 -7.55 8.46 9.36
N LEU A 68 -7.97 9.03 8.24
CA LEU A 68 -9.39 9.09 7.87
C LEU A 68 -9.90 7.67 7.55
N HIS A 69 -11.01 7.30 8.19
CA HIS A 69 -11.64 6.00 8.03
C HIS A 69 -12.15 5.81 6.59
N ARG A 70 -11.98 4.62 6.00
CA ARG A 70 -12.28 4.30 4.57
C ARG A 70 -13.67 4.73 4.12
N LYS A 71 -14.66 4.58 5.00
CA LYS A 71 -16.07 4.92 4.76
C LYS A 71 -16.36 6.42 4.69
N LEU A 72 -15.42 7.28 5.09
CA LEU A 72 -15.57 8.73 5.09
C LEU A 72 -14.77 9.33 3.93
N SER A 73 -15.30 10.37 3.30
CA SER A 73 -14.69 11.15 2.21
C SER A 73 -14.03 12.39 2.80
N TYR A 74 -12.89 12.86 2.26
CA TYR A 74 -12.31 14.12 2.76
C TYR A 74 -13.15 15.31 2.26
N THR A 75 -13.61 15.27 1.01
CA THR A 75 -14.48 16.29 0.42
C THR A 75 -15.80 16.44 1.18
N ASP A 76 -16.39 15.33 1.65
CA ASP A 76 -17.66 15.36 2.40
C ASP A 76 -17.46 15.45 3.92
N PHE A 77 -16.21 15.53 4.40
CA PHE A 77 -15.95 15.65 5.84
C PHE A 77 -16.38 17.05 6.31
N PRO A 78 -17.16 17.18 7.39
CA PRO A 78 -17.89 18.42 7.68
C PRO A 78 -17.03 19.59 8.16
N VAL A 79 -15.77 19.33 8.49
CA VAL A 79 -14.81 20.31 9.01
C VAL A 79 -13.41 19.99 8.48
N PRO A 80 -12.46 20.94 8.47
CA PRO A 80 -11.07 20.64 8.15
C PRO A 80 -10.50 19.50 9.01
N ILE A 81 -9.70 18.61 8.40
CA ILE A 81 -9.10 17.46 9.08
C ILE A 81 -7.59 17.40 8.83
N PHE A 82 -6.79 17.43 9.89
CA PHE A 82 -5.34 17.38 9.81
C PHE A 82 -4.81 16.02 10.25
N THR A 83 -3.98 15.38 9.44
CA THR A 83 -3.36 14.09 9.77
C THR A 83 -1.85 14.22 9.98
N VAL A 84 -1.34 13.72 11.10
CA VAL A 84 0.10 13.66 11.41
C VAL A 84 0.47 12.26 11.84
N VAL A 85 1.45 11.66 11.16
CA VAL A 85 1.90 10.29 11.40
C VAL A 85 3.42 10.19 11.31
N GLY A 86 3.99 9.11 11.85
CA GLY A 86 5.41 8.80 11.71
C GLY A 86 5.67 7.83 10.56
N ASP A 87 6.81 7.92 9.89
CA ASP A 87 7.20 6.93 8.87
C ASP A 87 7.64 5.58 9.48
N LEU A 88 8.00 5.58 10.77
CA LEU A 88 8.29 4.40 11.58
C LEU A 88 7.11 4.02 12.49
N ASP A 89 5.91 4.51 12.21
CA ASP A 89 4.72 4.06 12.92
C ASP A 89 4.40 2.61 12.51
N GLY A 90 4.71 1.66 13.39
CA GLY A 90 4.49 0.24 13.15
C GLY A 90 3.08 -0.25 13.49
N VAL A 91 2.29 0.59 14.18
CA VAL A 91 0.91 0.30 14.58
C VAL A 91 -0.05 0.85 13.52
N THR A 92 0.07 2.13 13.19
CA THR A 92 -0.56 2.77 12.04
C THR A 92 0.41 2.73 10.87
N ARG A 93 0.45 1.58 10.21
CA ARG A 93 1.43 1.27 9.16
C ARG A 93 1.46 2.33 8.06
N ILE A 94 2.65 2.67 7.59
CA ILE A 94 2.86 3.62 6.49
C ILE A 94 2.12 3.23 5.19
N THR A 95 1.85 1.94 4.98
CA THR A 95 1.04 1.43 3.86
C THR A 95 -0.44 1.79 3.98
N ARG A 96 -1.00 1.83 5.19
CA ARG A 96 -2.37 2.34 5.43
C ARG A 96 -2.44 3.84 5.22
N ILE A 97 -1.36 4.55 5.54
CA ILE A 97 -1.22 5.98 5.24
C ILE A 97 -1.10 6.22 3.73
N ALA A 98 -0.35 5.37 3.01
CA ALA A 98 -0.28 5.43 1.55
C ALA A 98 -1.68 5.27 0.91
N GLU A 99 -2.50 4.36 1.42
CA GLU A 99 -3.90 4.21 0.98
C GLU A 99 -4.74 5.46 1.28
N ALA A 100 -4.63 6.01 2.51
CA ALA A 100 -5.34 7.22 2.90
C ALA A 100 -4.94 8.43 2.03
N PHE A 101 -3.65 8.53 1.70
CA PHE A 101 -3.10 9.57 0.84
C PHE A 101 -3.50 9.38 -0.62
N LYS A 102 -3.53 8.15 -1.15
CA LYS A 102 -4.03 7.86 -2.51
C LYS A 102 -5.48 8.32 -2.68
N LYS A 103 -6.29 8.21 -1.63
CA LYS A 103 -7.65 8.77 -1.62
C LYS A 103 -7.62 10.30 -1.63
N LEU A 104 -6.86 10.90 -0.70
CA LEU A 104 -6.70 12.36 -0.63
C LEU A 104 -6.20 12.95 -1.95
N SER A 105 -5.22 12.33 -2.61
CA SER A 105 -4.61 12.85 -3.84
C SER A 105 -5.59 12.85 -5.02
N LYS A 106 -6.51 11.88 -5.08
CA LYS A 106 -7.62 11.87 -6.05
C LYS A 106 -8.57 13.04 -5.79
N GLU A 107 -8.92 13.28 -4.54
CA GLU A 107 -9.81 14.39 -4.14
C GLU A 107 -9.14 15.75 -4.35
N VAL A 108 -7.84 15.90 -4.06
CA VAL A 108 -7.03 17.10 -4.36
C VAL A 108 -6.94 17.37 -5.86
N SER A 109 -6.84 16.32 -6.69
CA SER A 109 -6.85 16.46 -8.14
C SER A 109 -8.19 16.98 -8.68
N ALA A 110 -9.28 16.75 -7.95
CA ALA A 110 -10.60 17.25 -8.28
C ALA A 110 -10.89 18.63 -7.67
N ASP A 111 -10.38 18.90 -6.46
CA ASP A 111 -10.52 20.17 -5.74
C ASP A 111 -9.21 20.51 -5.01
N VAL A 112 -8.49 21.52 -5.53
CA VAL A 112 -7.20 21.96 -4.97
C VAL A 112 -7.33 22.53 -3.54
N GLU A 113 -8.51 22.99 -3.13
CA GLU A 113 -8.75 23.45 -1.76
C GLU A 113 -8.60 22.31 -0.73
N MET A 114 -8.64 21.06 -1.18
CA MET A 114 -8.41 19.92 -0.30
C MET A 114 -7.02 19.90 0.31
N LEU A 115 -6.03 20.58 -0.31
CA LEU A 115 -4.69 20.74 0.27
C LEU A 115 -4.75 21.39 1.66
N THR A 116 -5.61 22.38 1.84
CA THR A 116 -5.73 23.14 3.08
C THR A 116 -6.86 22.65 3.98
N LYS A 117 -7.89 22.02 3.42
CA LYS A 117 -8.96 21.35 4.19
C LYS A 117 -8.53 20.03 4.81
N ALA A 118 -7.67 19.26 4.13
CA ALA A 118 -7.25 17.93 4.57
C ALA A 118 -5.72 17.71 4.57
N PRO A 119 -4.91 18.59 5.20
CA PRO A 119 -3.47 18.45 5.20
C PRO A 119 -3.01 17.13 5.84
N MET A 120 -1.93 16.55 5.30
CA MET A 120 -1.31 15.33 5.82
C MET A 120 0.20 15.48 5.89
N VAL A 121 0.78 15.14 7.05
CA VAL A 121 2.21 15.22 7.33
C VAL A 121 2.75 13.87 7.81
N ILE A 122 3.89 13.48 7.27
CA ILE A 122 4.70 12.36 7.76
C ILE A 122 5.98 12.90 8.41
N ILE A 123 6.18 12.57 9.68
CA ILE A 123 7.40 12.88 10.44
C ILE A 123 8.39 11.73 10.26
N GLU A 124 9.49 11.98 9.56
CA GLU A 124 10.58 11.02 9.41
C GLU A 124 11.24 10.72 10.76
N GLY A 125 11.44 9.44 11.05
CA GLY A 125 12.06 8.95 12.27
C GLY A 125 11.12 8.88 13.48
N ALA A 126 9.84 9.27 13.35
CA ALA A 126 8.84 9.13 14.40
C ALA A 126 8.11 7.79 14.30
N ASN A 127 7.75 7.23 15.45
CA ASN A 127 6.96 5.99 15.55
C ASN A 127 5.60 6.25 16.24
N HIS A 128 4.80 5.20 16.46
CA HIS A 128 3.48 5.35 17.08
C HIS A 128 3.57 5.91 18.51
N GLY A 129 4.50 5.40 19.30
CA GLY A 129 4.74 5.82 20.68
C GLY A 129 5.12 7.30 20.81
N SER A 130 5.75 7.87 19.78
CA SER A 130 6.18 9.27 19.78
C SER A 130 5.03 10.27 19.94
N PHE A 131 3.79 9.86 19.65
CA PHE A 131 2.57 10.66 19.80
C PHE A 131 1.92 10.56 21.19
N SER A 132 2.40 9.67 22.06
CA SER A 132 1.80 9.32 23.36
C SER A 132 2.84 9.24 24.48
N ASP A 133 3.92 10.01 24.44
CA ASP A 133 5.02 9.94 25.42
C ASP A 133 5.61 8.53 25.58
N ASN A 134 5.60 7.76 24.51
CA ASN A 134 5.99 6.34 24.45
C ASN A 134 5.16 5.41 25.33
N THR A 135 3.94 5.82 25.73
CA THR A 135 3.01 4.92 26.43
C THR A 135 2.24 4.08 25.42
N LEU A 136 2.75 2.88 25.15
CA LEU A 136 2.08 1.88 24.33
C LEU A 136 1.55 0.74 25.22
N THR A 137 0.48 0.08 24.77
CA THR A 137 0.01 -1.16 25.41
C THR A 137 0.97 -2.31 25.12
N ASP A 138 1.00 -3.33 25.98
CA ASP A 138 1.87 -4.51 25.79
C ASP A 138 1.68 -5.19 24.44
N SER A 139 0.47 -5.14 23.87
CA SER A 139 0.16 -5.68 22.53
C SER A 139 0.69 -4.82 21.39
N MET A 140 0.88 -3.51 21.59
CA MET A 140 1.38 -2.57 20.58
C MET A 140 2.92 -2.49 20.54
N ILE A 141 3.60 -2.66 21.68
CA ILE A 141 5.06 -2.65 21.78
C ILE A 141 5.76 -3.54 20.73
N PRO A 142 5.35 -4.82 20.51
CA PRO A 142 6.00 -5.66 19.51
C PRO A 142 5.73 -5.23 18.06
N LEU A 143 4.67 -4.46 17.83
CA LEU A 143 4.25 -3.99 16.51
C LEU A 143 4.87 -2.65 16.14
N ASP A 144 5.19 -1.79 17.11
CA ASP A 144 5.79 -0.50 16.80
C ASP A 144 7.29 -0.64 16.44
N ILE A 145 7.76 0.28 15.59
CA ILE A 145 9.16 0.30 15.16
C ILE A 145 9.91 1.29 16.07
N PRO A 146 11.16 1.01 16.49
CA PRO A 146 11.91 1.96 17.30
C PRO A 146 12.07 3.31 16.57
N ALA A 147 11.70 4.41 17.23
CA ALA A 147 11.90 5.75 16.69
C ALA A 147 13.39 6.10 16.55
N GLU A 148 13.71 6.91 15.54
CA GLU A 148 15.01 7.55 15.37
C GLU A 148 15.04 8.93 16.06
N LEU A 149 13.88 9.58 16.17
CA LEU A 149 13.72 10.84 16.89
C LEU A 149 13.29 10.60 18.34
N SER A 150 13.74 11.47 19.23
CA SER A 150 13.18 11.51 20.59
C SER A 150 11.74 12.04 20.56
N ALA A 151 10.92 11.59 21.52
CA ALA A 151 9.54 12.06 21.67
C ALA A 151 9.47 13.60 21.79
N ASP A 152 10.43 14.24 22.46
CA ASP A 152 10.52 15.70 22.57
C ASP A 152 10.68 16.39 21.21
N GLN A 153 11.50 15.86 20.32
CA GLN A 153 11.70 16.39 18.97
C GLN A 153 10.43 16.22 18.12
N VAL A 154 9.76 15.06 18.24
CA VAL A 154 8.50 14.80 17.54
C VAL A 154 7.40 15.72 18.04
N ARG A 155 7.23 15.88 19.36
CA ARG A 155 6.22 16.79 19.94
C ARG A 155 6.43 18.25 19.55
N LYS A 156 7.68 18.73 19.44
CA LYS A 156 7.97 20.08 18.94
C LYS A 156 7.49 20.27 17.49
N GLN A 157 7.70 19.27 16.63
CA GLN A 157 7.21 19.31 15.25
C GLN A 157 5.68 19.26 15.19
N ILE A 158 5.05 18.35 15.94
CA ILE A 158 3.59 18.25 16.04
C ILE A 158 2.98 19.58 16.49
N ALA A 159 3.53 20.19 17.54
CA ALA A 159 3.05 21.47 18.07
C ALA A 159 3.10 22.57 17.01
N GLU A 160 4.17 22.63 16.21
CA GLU A 160 4.29 23.61 15.13
C GLU A 160 3.29 23.36 14.01
N TYR A 161 3.10 22.11 13.59
CA TYR A 161 2.13 21.79 12.56
C TYR A 161 0.69 22.08 13.01
N ILE A 162 0.34 21.70 14.25
CA ILE A 162 -0.96 22.01 14.84
C ILE A 162 -1.17 23.52 14.92
N ARG A 163 -0.13 24.28 15.32
CA ARG A 163 -0.20 25.74 15.37
C ARG A 163 -0.55 26.33 14.01
N ILE A 164 0.16 25.92 12.95
CA ILE A 164 -0.09 26.38 11.58
C ILE A 164 -1.50 26.01 11.12
N PHE A 165 -1.93 24.76 11.34
CA PHE A 165 -3.26 24.27 10.96
C PHE A 165 -4.39 25.04 11.67
N ILE A 166 -4.27 25.23 12.98
CA ILE A 166 -5.28 25.99 13.76
C ILE A 166 -5.29 27.45 13.30
N SER A 167 -4.13 28.09 13.16
CA SER A 167 -4.06 29.50 12.73
C SER A 167 -4.71 29.72 11.36
N TYR A 168 -4.48 28.80 10.41
CA TYR A 168 -5.08 28.88 9.08
C TYR A 168 -6.61 28.78 9.14
N ASN A 169 -7.14 27.85 9.94
CA ASN A 169 -8.58 27.57 10.02
C ASN A 169 -9.36 28.46 11.01
N THR A 170 -8.70 29.42 11.66
CA THR A 170 -9.35 30.34 12.61
C THR A 170 -9.30 31.80 12.17
N GLU A 171 -8.79 32.08 10.96
CA GLU A 171 -8.69 33.43 10.36
C GLU A 171 -8.00 34.47 11.27
N ILE A 172 -7.18 34.05 12.22
CA ILE A 172 -6.63 34.92 13.27
C ILE A 172 -5.68 35.99 12.69
N SER A 173 -5.15 35.80 11.47
CA SER A 173 -4.32 36.79 10.80
C SER A 173 -4.29 36.60 9.28
N TYR A 174 -5.10 37.38 8.55
CA TYR A 174 -5.10 37.41 7.08
C TYR A 174 -3.71 37.66 6.48
N SER A 175 -2.81 38.37 7.19
CA SER A 175 -1.44 38.62 6.72
C SER A 175 -0.52 37.39 6.82
N GLU A 176 -0.85 36.40 7.65
CA GLU A 176 -0.06 35.16 7.81
C GLU A 176 -0.56 34.02 6.91
N MET A 177 -1.77 34.13 6.36
CA MET A 177 -2.40 33.08 5.55
C MET A 177 -1.54 32.61 4.37
N PRO A 178 -0.86 33.49 3.59
CA PRO A 178 -0.03 33.02 2.48
C PRO A 178 1.13 32.12 2.92
N ALA A 179 1.81 32.47 4.01
CA ALA A 179 2.94 31.69 4.54
C ALA A 179 2.48 30.35 5.15
N GLN A 180 1.30 30.34 5.79
CA GLN A 180 0.70 29.13 6.33
C GLN A 180 0.25 28.19 5.20
N GLN A 181 -0.36 28.74 4.14
CA GLN A 181 -0.73 27.98 2.95
C GLN A 181 0.50 27.37 2.28
N GLU A 182 1.58 28.15 2.08
CA GLU A 182 2.83 27.64 1.52
C GLU A 182 3.39 26.48 2.36
N SER A 183 3.34 26.60 3.69
CA SER A 183 3.78 25.53 4.59
C SER A 183 2.96 24.25 4.40
N ILE A 184 1.64 24.38 4.29
CA ILE A 184 0.72 23.25 4.06
C ILE A 184 0.98 22.59 2.68
N GLU A 185 1.19 23.38 1.63
CA GLU A 185 1.53 22.86 0.31
C GLU A 185 2.87 22.11 0.30
N GLN A 186 3.86 22.61 1.05
CA GLN A 186 5.14 21.92 1.23
C GLN A 186 4.97 20.59 1.99
N TRP A 187 4.07 20.53 2.98
CA TRP A 187 3.75 19.27 3.66
C TRP A 187 3.17 18.24 2.71
N TYR A 188 2.21 18.63 1.87
CA TYR A 188 1.63 17.73 0.87
C TYR A 188 2.70 17.16 -0.06
N LYS A 189 3.56 18.01 -0.62
CA LYS A 189 4.67 17.60 -1.50
C LYS A 189 5.65 16.66 -0.79
N SER A 190 5.97 16.94 0.47
CA SER A 190 6.86 16.08 1.26
C SER A 190 6.22 14.71 1.53
N THR A 191 4.95 14.69 1.92
CA THR A 191 4.18 13.45 2.14
C THR A 191 4.08 12.63 0.85
N GLU A 192 3.75 13.26 -0.28
CA GLU A 192 3.71 12.62 -1.60
C GLU A 192 5.05 11.96 -1.93
N MET A 193 6.15 12.72 -1.82
CA MET A 193 7.50 12.23 -2.11
C MET A 193 7.88 11.02 -1.24
N ARG A 194 7.50 11.02 0.04
CA ARG A 194 7.78 9.92 0.98
C ARG A 194 6.99 8.66 0.65
N LEU A 195 5.75 8.81 0.20
CA LEU A 195 4.85 7.70 -0.12
C LEU A 195 4.99 7.22 -1.57
N GLN A 196 5.66 7.99 -2.43
CA GLN A 196 5.78 7.71 -3.86
C GLN A 196 6.23 6.28 -4.18
N PRO A 197 7.21 5.67 -3.49
CA PRO A 197 7.57 4.27 -3.71
C PRO A 197 6.41 3.29 -3.55
N LEU A 198 5.58 3.48 -2.52
CA LEU A 198 4.43 2.63 -2.23
C LEU A 198 3.31 2.86 -3.25
N LEU A 199 3.05 4.13 -3.59
CA LEU A 199 2.01 4.53 -4.55
C LEU A 199 2.32 4.01 -5.96
N LEU A 200 3.56 4.20 -6.44
CA LEU A 200 3.97 3.72 -7.76
C LEU A 200 3.93 2.20 -7.86
N MET A 201 4.39 1.50 -6.82
CA MET A 201 4.40 0.04 -6.86
C MET A 201 2.98 -0.52 -6.88
N SER A 202 2.08 0.03 -6.06
CA SER A 202 0.67 -0.34 -6.07
C SER A 202 0.04 -0.13 -7.45
N ASN A 203 0.30 1.01 -8.10
CA ASN A 203 -0.21 1.28 -9.44
C ASN A 203 0.39 0.35 -10.51
N THR A 204 1.65 -0.09 -10.31
CA THR A 204 2.34 -1.01 -11.23
C THR A 204 1.77 -2.43 -11.15
N GLU A 205 1.38 -2.89 -9.96
CA GLU A 205 0.73 -4.19 -9.77
C GLU A 205 -0.65 -4.24 -10.42
N GLY A 206 -1.39 -3.14 -10.39
CA GLY A 206 -2.64 -2.97 -11.14
C GLY A 206 -3.68 -2.13 -10.42
N GLU A 207 -4.67 -1.65 -11.17
CA GLU A 207 -5.81 -0.86 -10.66
C GLU A 207 -7.15 -1.42 -11.17
N ASP A 208 -8.25 -0.86 -10.66
CA ASP A 208 -9.66 -1.13 -10.99
C ASP A 208 -9.99 -0.80 -12.46
N ASN A 209 -9.37 -1.44 -13.45
CA ASN A 209 -9.64 -1.25 -14.88
C ASN A 209 -9.02 -2.36 -15.78
N CYS A 210 -8.81 -3.57 -15.26
CA CYS A 210 -8.24 -4.67 -16.05
C CYS A 210 -6.87 -4.33 -16.67
N ALA A 211 -5.95 -3.73 -15.91
CA ALA A 211 -4.58 -3.49 -16.35
C ALA A 211 -3.57 -3.76 -15.24
N SER A 212 -2.56 -4.59 -15.53
CA SER A 212 -1.43 -4.86 -14.63
C SER A 212 -0.11 -4.76 -15.40
N PRO A 213 0.55 -3.60 -15.40
CA PRO A 213 1.88 -3.45 -15.99
C PRO A 213 2.87 -4.51 -15.48
N TRP A 214 2.81 -4.82 -14.19
CA TRP A 214 3.62 -5.87 -13.57
C TRP A 214 3.41 -7.24 -14.23
N LEU A 215 2.17 -7.71 -14.36
CA LEU A 215 1.90 -9.01 -14.98
C LEU A 215 2.31 -9.03 -16.46
N SER A 216 2.12 -7.93 -17.19
CA SER A 216 2.59 -7.83 -18.58
C SER A 216 4.10 -8.00 -18.68
N THR A 217 4.84 -7.39 -17.76
CA THR A 217 6.30 -7.54 -17.67
C THR A 217 6.68 -8.98 -17.31
N LEU A 218 6.02 -9.60 -16.34
CA LEU A 218 6.27 -10.99 -15.95
C LEU A 218 6.06 -11.97 -17.12
N GLN A 219 4.96 -11.84 -17.84
CA GLN A 219 4.67 -12.68 -19.00
C GLN A 219 5.68 -12.46 -20.14
N MET A 220 6.13 -11.22 -20.34
CA MET A 220 7.19 -10.91 -21.30
C MET A 220 8.51 -11.58 -20.89
N TRP A 221 8.90 -11.52 -19.63
CA TRP A 221 10.08 -12.21 -19.13
C TRP A 221 9.96 -13.74 -19.26
N LEU A 222 8.80 -14.28 -18.88
CA LEU A 222 8.50 -15.72 -18.96
C LEU A 222 8.54 -16.23 -20.41
N SER A 223 8.17 -15.41 -21.39
CA SER A 223 8.27 -15.79 -22.82
C SER A 223 9.70 -16.15 -23.24
N GLY A 224 10.69 -15.61 -22.52
CA GLY A 224 12.11 -15.77 -22.81
C GLY A 224 12.50 -15.26 -24.21
N LEU A 225 11.74 -14.32 -24.77
CA LEU A 225 12.12 -13.59 -25.97
C LEU A 225 13.14 -12.50 -25.61
N ASP A 226 14.10 -12.24 -26.50
CA ASP A 226 15.08 -11.17 -26.34
C ASP A 226 15.15 -10.25 -27.57
N GLY A 227 15.92 -9.17 -27.44
CA GLY A 227 16.23 -8.26 -28.54
C GLY A 227 15.00 -7.84 -29.35
N LYS A 228 15.07 -8.05 -30.67
CA LYS A 228 14.00 -7.68 -31.62
C LYS A 228 12.74 -8.54 -31.46
N ASP A 229 12.85 -9.75 -30.93
CA ASP A 229 11.70 -10.67 -30.82
C ASP A 229 10.73 -10.23 -29.72
N THR A 230 11.17 -9.47 -28.72
CA THR A 230 10.29 -8.86 -27.70
C THR A 230 9.20 -7.97 -28.31
N GLN A 231 9.47 -7.34 -29.46
CA GLN A 231 8.50 -6.48 -30.15
C GLN A 231 7.36 -7.27 -30.79
N ARG A 232 7.54 -8.59 -30.97
CA ARG A 232 6.59 -9.52 -31.59
C ARG A 232 5.59 -10.08 -30.59
N LEU A 233 5.71 -9.78 -29.30
CA LEU A 233 4.74 -10.16 -28.28
C LEU A 233 4.05 -8.92 -27.71
N LYS A 234 2.72 -8.93 -27.69
CA LYS A 234 1.87 -7.94 -27.03
C LYS A 234 1.08 -8.63 -25.94
N VAL A 235 1.24 -8.17 -24.71
CA VAL A 235 0.56 -8.73 -23.54
C VAL A 235 -0.52 -7.77 -23.08
N SER A 236 -1.75 -8.26 -23.02
CA SER A 236 -2.88 -7.65 -22.32
C SER A 236 -3.07 -8.36 -21.00
N SER A 237 -2.91 -7.65 -19.89
CA SER A 237 -3.05 -8.20 -18.55
C SER A 237 -4.29 -7.64 -17.88
N CYS A 238 -5.06 -8.45 -17.15
CA CYS A 238 -6.19 -7.98 -16.35
C CYS A 238 -6.12 -8.49 -14.91
N VAL A 239 -6.44 -7.60 -13.96
CA VAL A 239 -6.69 -7.95 -12.55
C VAL A 239 -8.13 -8.44 -12.41
N ILE A 240 -8.33 -9.60 -11.79
CA ILE A 240 -9.64 -10.22 -11.58
C ILE A 240 -9.99 -10.32 -10.09
N ASP A 241 -11.24 -10.02 -9.75
CA ASP A 241 -11.71 -9.97 -8.35
C ASP A 241 -12.22 -11.32 -7.80
N THR A 242 -12.47 -12.30 -8.67
CA THR A 242 -13.10 -13.58 -8.30
C THR A 242 -12.38 -14.73 -8.99
N GLU A 243 -12.54 -15.94 -8.44
CA GLU A 243 -12.15 -17.22 -9.07
C GLU A 243 -13.02 -17.49 -10.31
N ARG A 244 -12.97 -16.59 -11.30
CA ARG A 244 -13.47 -16.93 -12.63
C ARG A 244 -12.48 -17.92 -13.21
N ASN A 245 -12.98 -19.00 -13.82
CA ASN A 245 -12.20 -19.87 -14.68
C ASN A 245 -11.80 -19.07 -15.95
N VAL A 246 -10.87 -18.14 -15.81
CA VAL A 246 -10.27 -17.40 -16.92
C VAL A 246 -8.99 -18.10 -17.34
N THR A 247 -8.90 -18.40 -18.62
CA THR A 247 -7.72 -19.04 -19.19
C THR A 247 -7.00 -18.01 -20.06
N PRO A 248 -5.68 -17.85 -19.89
CA PRO A 248 -4.85 -17.10 -20.82
C PRO A 248 -5.04 -17.59 -22.25
N ASP A 249 -5.16 -16.65 -23.18
CA ASP A 249 -5.33 -16.91 -24.61
C ASP A 249 -4.17 -16.31 -25.41
N LEU A 250 -3.92 -16.87 -26.59
CA LEU A 250 -2.93 -16.40 -27.55
C LEU A 250 -3.51 -16.43 -28.97
N GLN A 251 -3.39 -15.29 -29.65
CA GLN A 251 -3.83 -15.09 -31.03
C GLN A 251 -2.66 -14.62 -31.89
N VAL A 252 -2.59 -15.13 -33.13
CA VAL A 252 -1.52 -14.77 -34.07
C VAL A 252 -2.04 -13.75 -35.07
N LEU A 253 -1.54 -12.51 -34.98
CA LEU A 253 -1.84 -11.46 -35.95
C LEU A 253 -0.85 -11.53 -37.12
N LYS A 254 -1.35 -12.00 -38.27
CA LYS A 254 -0.60 -12.06 -39.52
C LYS A 254 -0.89 -10.82 -40.36
N ASN A 255 0.05 -9.88 -40.37
CA ASN A 255 0.02 -8.74 -41.29
C ASN A 255 0.75 -9.14 -42.60
N TYR A 256 0.09 -8.93 -43.75
CA TYR A 256 0.64 -9.26 -45.07
C TYR A 256 2.04 -8.64 -45.27
N GLY A 257 3.05 -9.49 -45.48
CA GLY A 257 4.43 -9.07 -45.74
C GLY A 257 5.28 -8.73 -44.50
N SER A 258 4.79 -8.98 -43.29
CA SER A 258 5.53 -8.75 -42.04
C SER A 258 5.58 -9.98 -41.14
N GLU A 259 6.55 -10.01 -40.23
CA GLU A 259 6.66 -11.06 -39.21
C GLU A 259 5.41 -11.11 -38.32
N PRO A 260 4.95 -12.30 -37.90
CA PRO A 260 3.78 -12.43 -37.05
C PRO A 260 3.99 -11.74 -35.70
N VAL A 261 2.92 -11.09 -35.22
CA VAL A 261 2.83 -10.51 -33.88
C VAL A 261 1.83 -11.33 -33.06
N LEU A 262 2.22 -11.74 -31.87
CA LEU A 262 1.39 -12.48 -30.93
C LEU A 262 0.67 -11.51 -30.00
N PHE A 263 -0.63 -11.68 -29.85
CA PHE A 263 -1.41 -11.02 -28.82
C PHE A 263 -1.83 -12.05 -27.77
N LEU A 264 -1.50 -11.77 -26.52
CA LEU A 264 -1.69 -12.70 -25.41
C LEU A 264 -2.48 -12.03 -24.29
N SER A 265 -3.45 -12.74 -23.71
CA SER A 265 -4.12 -12.34 -22.47
C SER A 265 -3.52 -13.05 -21.26
N ALA A 266 -3.30 -12.31 -20.18
CA ALA A 266 -2.83 -12.84 -18.90
C ALA A 266 -3.71 -12.32 -17.76
N PHE A 267 -3.85 -13.10 -16.70
CA PHE A 267 -4.74 -12.75 -15.59
C PHE A 267 -4.03 -12.80 -14.24
N LEU A 268 -4.30 -11.81 -13.40
CA LEU A 268 -3.77 -11.69 -12.06
C LEU A 268 -4.92 -11.64 -11.06
N GLN A 269 -4.84 -12.42 -10.00
CA GLN A 269 -5.74 -12.28 -8.85
C GLN A 269 -4.94 -11.94 -7.60
N PHE A 270 -5.34 -10.89 -6.89
CA PHE A 270 -4.79 -10.60 -5.57
C PHE A 270 -5.47 -11.45 -4.52
N VAL A 271 -4.69 -12.16 -3.70
CA VAL A 271 -5.21 -12.84 -2.52
C VAL A 271 -4.99 -11.93 -1.32
N GLN A 272 -6.08 -11.32 -0.90
CA GLN A 272 -6.12 -10.47 0.29
C GLN A 272 -6.21 -11.33 1.56
N LYS A 273 -5.84 -10.76 2.72
CA LYS A 273 -6.05 -11.43 4.01
C LYS A 273 -7.55 -11.47 4.36
N GLN A 274 -7.98 -12.51 5.09
CA GLN A 274 -9.24 -12.44 5.83
C GLN A 274 -9.24 -11.15 6.68
N ASN A 275 -10.34 -10.38 6.61
CA ASN A 275 -10.56 -9.06 7.25
C ASN A 275 -10.14 -7.81 6.45
N ALA A 276 -9.92 -7.89 5.13
CA ALA A 276 -9.74 -6.70 4.28
C ALA A 276 -10.88 -5.66 4.36
N GLY A 277 -12.06 -6.05 4.88
CA GLY A 277 -13.19 -5.15 5.15
C GLY A 277 -13.14 -4.38 6.47
N GLU A 278 -12.25 -4.75 7.40
CA GLU A 278 -12.02 -4.00 8.64
C GLU A 278 -10.97 -2.92 8.39
N ASP A 279 -11.26 -1.69 8.79
CA ASP A 279 -10.33 -0.56 8.66
C ASP A 279 -9.28 -0.59 9.78
N ASN A 280 -8.42 -1.61 9.74
CA ASN A 280 -7.40 -1.89 10.74
C ASN A 280 -6.00 -1.60 10.19
N ALA A 281 -5.37 -0.58 10.78
CA ALA A 281 -4.03 -0.12 10.42
C ALA A 281 -2.89 -1.07 10.79
N GLN A 282 -3.12 -1.98 11.76
CA GLN A 282 -2.10 -2.89 12.28
C GLN A 282 -1.84 -4.07 11.34
N ILE A 283 -2.73 -4.30 10.38
CA ILE A 283 -2.65 -5.37 9.40
C ILE A 283 -1.95 -4.83 8.14
N PRO A 284 -1.14 -5.65 7.46
CA PRO A 284 -0.65 -5.33 6.13
C PRO A 284 -1.75 -4.89 5.16
N GLN A 285 -1.48 -3.87 4.35
CA GLN A 285 -2.43 -3.40 3.33
C GLN A 285 -2.13 -3.98 1.94
N SER A 286 -0.91 -4.49 1.74
CA SER A 286 -0.55 -5.19 0.51
C SER A 286 -1.19 -6.59 0.44
N PRO A 287 -1.48 -7.10 -0.78
CA PRO A 287 -1.90 -8.48 -0.97
C PRO A 287 -0.89 -9.46 -0.37
N ARG A 288 -1.36 -10.64 0.08
CA ARG A 288 -0.45 -11.68 0.59
C ARG A 288 0.28 -12.39 -0.54
N GLU A 289 -0.41 -12.60 -1.65
CA GLU A 289 0.09 -13.25 -2.84
C GLU A 289 -0.66 -12.77 -4.10
N ILE A 290 -0.06 -13.06 -5.25
CA ILE A 290 -0.63 -12.94 -6.57
C ILE A 290 -0.81 -14.36 -7.14
N LYS A 291 -2.02 -14.70 -7.58
CA LYS A 291 -2.24 -15.83 -8.48
C LYS A 291 -2.07 -15.31 -9.92
N ALA A 292 -0.96 -15.64 -10.58
CA ALA A 292 -0.71 -15.24 -11.95
C ALA A 292 -1.00 -16.39 -12.91
N ARG A 293 -1.91 -16.17 -13.85
CA ARG A 293 -2.25 -17.09 -14.94
C ARG A 293 -1.60 -16.56 -16.23
N MET A 294 -0.60 -17.29 -16.71
CA MET A 294 0.23 -16.94 -17.87
C MET A 294 0.34 -18.12 -18.84
N LEU A 295 0.97 -17.90 -19.99
CA LEU A 295 1.37 -18.95 -20.93
C LEU A 295 2.88 -19.20 -20.87
N SER A 296 3.24 -20.46 -21.08
CA SER A 296 4.62 -20.97 -21.10
C SER A 296 5.46 -20.37 -22.23
N ALA A 297 6.78 -20.36 -22.02
CA ALA A 297 7.75 -19.95 -23.04
C ALA A 297 7.63 -20.83 -24.29
N GLU A 298 7.46 -22.14 -24.09
CA GLU A 298 7.34 -23.16 -25.12
C GLU A 298 6.17 -22.85 -26.05
N ARG A 299 5.00 -22.55 -25.49
CA ARG A 299 3.80 -22.20 -26.26
C ARG A 299 4.01 -20.94 -27.08
N ILE A 300 4.56 -19.88 -26.49
CA ILE A 300 4.79 -18.61 -27.19
C ILE A 300 5.80 -18.79 -28.33
N ARG A 301 6.92 -19.47 -28.06
CA ARG A 301 8.00 -19.67 -29.02
C ARG A 301 7.60 -20.58 -30.18
N ALA A 302 6.71 -21.54 -29.96
CA ALA A 302 6.24 -22.41 -31.02
C ALA A 302 5.52 -21.67 -32.16
N HIS A 303 4.95 -20.48 -31.89
CA HIS A 303 4.38 -19.61 -32.92
C HIS A 303 5.40 -18.68 -33.60
N LEU A 304 6.64 -18.63 -33.11
CA LEU A 304 7.69 -17.74 -33.63
C LEU A 304 8.87 -18.55 -34.18
N LYS A 305 9.06 -18.51 -35.49
CA LYS A 305 10.20 -19.15 -36.15
C LYS A 305 11.51 -18.43 -35.81
N ASN A 306 12.59 -19.19 -35.63
CA ASN A 306 13.98 -18.70 -35.46
C ASN A 306 14.15 -17.65 -34.36
N THR A 307 13.52 -17.86 -33.21
CA THR A 307 13.71 -16.98 -32.04
C THR A 307 15.04 -17.24 -31.37
N THR A 308 15.69 -16.18 -30.91
CA THR A 308 16.79 -16.29 -29.95
C THR A 308 16.20 -16.62 -28.59
N ALA A 309 16.40 -17.86 -28.14
CA ALA A 309 15.93 -18.29 -26.84
C ALA A 309 16.84 -17.71 -25.75
N ALA A 310 16.29 -16.78 -24.96
CA ALA A 310 16.86 -16.44 -23.67
C ALA A 310 16.63 -17.60 -22.68
N ARG A 311 17.27 -17.47 -21.50
CA ARG A 311 17.05 -18.33 -20.33
C ARG A 311 15.54 -18.52 -20.07
N ILE A 312 15.12 -19.76 -19.87
CA ILE A 312 13.76 -20.09 -19.40
C ILE A 312 13.68 -19.68 -17.93
N LEU A 313 12.72 -18.80 -17.62
CA LEU A 313 12.49 -18.33 -16.26
C LEU A 313 11.43 -19.20 -15.57
N THR A 314 11.60 -19.34 -14.27
CA THR A 314 10.73 -20.11 -13.37
C THR A 314 9.90 -19.16 -12.50
N CYS A 315 8.86 -19.65 -11.81
CA CYS A 315 8.11 -18.81 -10.86
C CYS A 315 9.01 -18.34 -9.70
N LYS A 316 10.02 -19.14 -9.32
CA LYS A 316 11.14 -18.73 -8.45
C LYS A 316 11.86 -17.49 -8.97
N ASP A 317 12.23 -17.45 -10.24
CA ASP A 317 12.90 -16.29 -10.86
C ASP A 317 11.98 -15.06 -10.88
N LEU A 318 10.68 -15.26 -11.15
CA LEU A 318 9.70 -14.17 -11.11
C LEU A 318 9.50 -13.61 -9.70
N ASN A 319 9.52 -14.46 -8.68
CA ASN A 319 9.50 -14.05 -7.26
C ASN A 319 10.75 -13.27 -6.85
N TYR A 320 11.93 -13.71 -7.31
CA TYR A 320 13.16 -12.97 -7.12
C TYR A 320 13.07 -11.58 -7.80
N ALA A 321 12.52 -11.52 -9.01
CA ALA A 321 12.31 -10.26 -9.71
C ALA A 321 11.38 -9.32 -8.94
N ALA A 322 10.26 -9.81 -8.37
CA ALA A 322 9.39 -9.01 -7.50
C ALA A 322 10.15 -8.37 -6.35
N PHE A 323 11.03 -9.15 -5.72
CA PHE A 323 11.84 -8.69 -4.60
C PHE A 323 12.87 -7.62 -4.99
N VAL A 324 13.61 -7.84 -6.08
CA VAL A 324 14.58 -6.86 -6.59
C VAL A 324 13.88 -5.59 -7.08
N THR A 325 12.72 -5.71 -7.73
CA THR A 325 11.91 -4.56 -8.14
C THR A 325 11.48 -3.72 -6.94
N ALA A 326 11.02 -4.35 -5.85
CA ALA A 326 10.72 -3.65 -4.61
C ALA A 326 11.96 -2.99 -3.98
N LEU A 327 13.11 -3.67 -3.92
CA LEU A 327 14.35 -3.07 -3.43
C LEU A 327 14.76 -1.83 -4.25
N SER A 328 14.60 -1.89 -5.57
CA SER A 328 14.95 -0.74 -6.44
C SER A 328 14.00 0.45 -6.30
N MET A 329 12.78 0.22 -5.81
CA MET A 329 11.77 1.27 -5.60
C MET A 329 11.85 1.89 -4.20
N ALA A 330 12.26 1.11 -3.20
CA ALA A 330 12.34 1.57 -1.82
C ALA A 330 13.23 2.81 -1.67
N SER A 331 12.83 3.73 -0.77
CA SER A 331 13.63 4.91 -0.49
C SER A 331 14.99 4.53 0.10
N SER A 332 16.00 5.36 -0.14
CA SER A 332 17.35 5.16 0.40
C SER A 332 17.32 4.98 1.93
N LYS A 333 16.49 5.75 2.63
CA LYS A 333 16.32 5.66 4.09
C LYS A 333 15.69 4.34 4.53
N ALA A 334 14.67 3.85 3.83
CA ALA A 334 14.05 2.56 4.13
C ALA A 334 15.03 1.40 3.88
N LEU A 335 15.81 1.45 2.79
CA LEU A 335 16.85 0.48 2.49
C LEU A 335 17.97 0.47 3.54
N GLU A 336 18.42 1.64 3.99
CA GLU A 336 19.40 1.77 5.06
C GLU A 336 18.93 1.02 6.33
N ARG A 337 17.69 1.29 6.76
CA ARG A 337 17.07 0.64 7.93
C ARG A 337 16.94 -0.88 7.73
N TYR A 338 16.51 -1.31 6.54
CA TYR A 338 16.35 -2.72 6.20
C TYR A 338 17.68 -3.48 6.24
N TYR A 339 18.72 -2.96 5.59
CA TYR A 339 20.04 -3.61 5.56
C TYR A 339 20.76 -3.59 6.91
N ALA A 340 20.50 -2.57 7.75
CA ALA A 340 21.04 -2.52 9.12
C ALA A 340 20.56 -3.70 10.01
N LYS A 341 19.50 -4.41 9.61
CA LYS A 341 19.00 -5.61 10.29
C LYS A 341 19.55 -6.92 9.73
N HIS A 342 20.47 -6.86 8.76
CA HIS A 342 21.08 -7.99 8.03
C HIS A 342 20.06 -8.92 7.38
N LEU A 343 19.05 -8.34 6.74
CA LEU A 343 17.91 -9.08 6.22
C LEU A 343 18.07 -9.47 4.74
N GLY A 344 17.46 -10.58 4.36
CA GLY A 344 17.47 -11.06 2.98
C GLY A 344 16.34 -12.02 2.66
N ALA A 345 16.26 -12.43 1.40
CA ALA A 345 15.27 -13.40 0.93
C ALA A 345 15.97 -14.58 0.23
N ILE A 346 15.52 -15.79 0.56
CA ILE A 346 15.93 -17.03 -0.08
C ILE A 346 14.75 -17.53 -0.92
N PHE A 347 14.98 -17.70 -2.21
CA PHE A 347 14.01 -18.24 -3.14
C PHE A 347 14.32 -19.72 -3.36
N HIS A 348 13.37 -20.58 -3.00
CA HIS A 348 13.48 -22.02 -3.17
C HIS A 348 12.97 -22.45 -4.54
N ASP A 349 13.23 -23.70 -4.89
CA ASP A 349 12.72 -24.29 -6.13
C ASP A 349 11.19 -24.44 -6.08
N ASP A 350 10.57 -24.30 -7.25
CA ASP A 350 9.13 -24.34 -7.42
C ASP A 350 8.54 -25.72 -7.12
N ILE A 351 7.38 -25.76 -6.46
CA ILE A 351 6.61 -26.99 -6.26
C ILE A 351 5.63 -27.15 -7.43
N VAL A 352 5.88 -28.14 -8.28
CA VAL A 352 4.98 -28.46 -9.40
C VAL A 352 3.79 -29.28 -8.91
N VAL A 353 2.59 -28.83 -9.24
CA VAL A 353 1.33 -29.51 -8.93
C VAL A 353 0.67 -30.01 -10.21
N ASN A 354 -0.08 -31.12 -10.12
CA ASN A 354 -0.56 -31.83 -11.31
C ASN A 354 -1.97 -31.42 -11.73
N THR A 355 -2.70 -30.69 -10.90
CA THR A 355 -4.08 -30.28 -11.19
C THR A 355 -4.30 -28.80 -10.91
N LEU A 356 -5.19 -28.19 -11.69
CA LEU A 356 -5.60 -26.81 -11.44
C LEU A 356 -6.25 -26.65 -10.05
N THR A 357 -7.01 -27.64 -9.59
CA THR A 357 -7.64 -27.62 -8.26
C THR A 357 -6.61 -27.59 -7.14
N GLU A 358 -5.58 -28.42 -7.22
CA GLU A 358 -4.48 -28.42 -6.25
C GLU A 358 -3.75 -27.08 -6.26
N TRP A 359 -3.50 -26.52 -7.45
CA TRP A 359 -2.91 -25.20 -7.57
C TRP A 359 -3.78 -24.14 -6.92
N GLU A 360 -5.09 -24.12 -7.18
CA GLU A 360 -6.02 -23.14 -6.61
C GLU A 360 -6.06 -23.17 -5.08
N GLN A 361 -5.92 -24.36 -4.49
CA GLN A 361 -5.91 -24.58 -3.04
C GLN A 361 -4.55 -24.34 -2.39
N SER A 362 -3.47 -24.30 -3.17
CA SER A 362 -2.14 -23.95 -2.68
C SER A 362 -2.01 -22.45 -2.36
N GLU A 363 -1.09 -22.09 -1.48
CA GLU A 363 -0.70 -20.70 -1.18
C GLU A 363 0.82 -20.56 -1.38
N LEU A 364 1.26 -19.36 -1.79
CA LEU A 364 2.65 -18.94 -1.75
C LEU A 364 3.19 -19.16 -0.33
N ARG A 365 4.22 -20.00 -0.20
CA ARG A 365 4.83 -20.27 1.09
C ARG A 365 5.86 -19.20 1.39
N ILE A 366 5.61 -18.43 2.45
CA ILE A 366 6.56 -17.43 2.99
C ILE A 366 6.85 -17.81 4.44
N GLU A 367 8.06 -18.29 4.70
CA GLU A 367 8.53 -18.64 6.04
C GLU A 367 9.54 -17.58 6.51
N SER A 368 9.34 -17.02 7.70
CA SER A 368 10.29 -16.07 8.29
C SER A 368 11.22 -16.82 9.24
N LEU A 369 12.49 -16.98 8.86
CA LEU A 369 13.52 -17.65 9.66
C LEU A 369 14.60 -16.64 10.04
N LEU A 370 14.64 -16.25 11.32
CA LEU A 370 15.57 -15.23 11.81
C LEU A 370 15.55 -14.02 10.86
N HIS A 371 16.66 -13.77 10.16
CA HIS A 371 16.89 -12.61 9.30
C HIS A 371 16.43 -12.80 7.85
N GLU A 372 15.85 -13.95 7.50
CA GLU A 372 15.56 -14.29 6.12
C GLU A 372 14.08 -14.64 5.90
N GLN A 373 13.54 -14.23 4.76
CA GLN A 373 12.29 -14.78 4.24
C GLN A 373 12.60 -15.88 3.25
N HIS A 374 12.01 -17.05 3.45
CA HIS A 374 12.07 -18.16 2.53
C HIS A 374 10.79 -18.21 1.70
N ILE A 375 10.93 -18.11 0.38
CA ILE A 375 9.80 -18.02 -0.56
C ILE A 375 9.80 -19.25 -1.45
N THR A 376 8.67 -19.95 -1.50
CA THR A 376 8.47 -21.11 -2.38
C THR A 376 7.16 -20.95 -3.15
N SER A 377 7.23 -21.00 -4.49
CA SER A 377 6.04 -20.93 -5.35
C SER A 377 5.43 -22.31 -5.58
N PHE A 378 4.13 -22.33 -5.85
CA PHE A 378 3.45 -23.47 -6.44
C PHE A 378 3.13 -23.17 -7.91
N VAL A 379 3.40 -24.15 -8.76
CA VAL A 379 3.34 -24.00 -10.22
C VAL A 379 2.45 -25.06 -10.82
N TYR A 380 1.48 -24.62 -11.60
CA TYR A 380 0.68 -25.49 -12.46
C TYR A 380 1.05 -25.22 -13.90
N GLN A 381 1.44 -26.26 -14.61
CA GLN A 381 1.81 -26.17 -16.01
C GLN A 381 1.19 -27.31 -16.80
N THR A 382 0.82 -27.04 -18.05
CA THR A 382 0.32 -28.06 -18.99
C THR A 382 1.24 -28.15 -20.19
N GLU A 383 1.25 -29.32 -20.84
CA GLU A 383 1.95 -29.46 -22.12
C GLU A 383 1.32 -28.58 -23.19
N THR A 384 2.13 -28.14 -24.16
CA THR A 384 1.66 -27.42 -25.34
C THR A 384 1.02 -28.41 -26.30
N GLU A 385 -0.23 -28.16 -26.68
CA GLU A 385 -0.98 -29.05 -27.58
C GLU A 385 -0.71 -28.69 -29.04
N THR A 386 -0.49 -29.73 -29.86
CA THR A 386 -0.26 -29.59 -31.30
C THR A 386 -1.19 -30.49 -32.10
N VAL A 387 -1.68 -29.98 -33.24
CA VAL A 387 -2.43 -30.76 -34.23
C VAL A 387 -1.67 -30.63 -35.54
N ASN A 388 -1.33 -31.76 -36.16
CA ASN A 388 -0.52 -31.81 -37.39
C ASN A 388 0.83 -31.09 -37.28
N GLY A 389 1.42 -31.03 -36.08
CA GLY A 389 2.68 -30.34 -35.82
C GLY A 389 2.56 -28.81 -35.67
N GLU A 390 1.34 -28.26 -35.65
CA GLU A 390 1.07 -26.85 -35.40
C GLU A 390 0.40 -26.67 -34.02
N VAL A 391 0.91 -25.73 -33.22
CA VAL A 391 0.29 -25.35 -31.94
C VAL A 391 -1.05 -24.68 -32.19
N GLN A 392 -2.08 -25.10 -31.46
CA GLN A 392 -3.41 -24.50 -31.58
C GLN A 392 -3.43 -23.09 -30.95
N GLU A 393 -4.09 -22.15 -31.63
CA GLU A 393 -4.50 -20.87 -31.04
C GLU A 393 -5.68 -21.11 -30.07
N GLY A 394 -6.03 -20.14 -29.22
CA GLY A 394 -7.16 -20.33 -28.30
C GLY A 394 -6.79 -21.09 -27.03
N GLU A 395 -7.78 -21.35 -26.17
CA GLU A 395 -7.60 -22.17 -24.96
C GLU A 395 -7.13 -23.61 -25.26
N ALA A 396 -7.43 -24.13 -26.45
CA ALA A 396 -7.07 -25.48 -26.90
C ALA A 396 -5.56 -25.67 -27.17
N GLY A 397 -4.74 -24.61 -27.11
CA GLY A 397 -3.29 -24.69 -27.32
C GLY A 397 -2.49 -25.27 -26.14
N GLY A 398 -3.13 -25.54 -25.01
CA GLY A 398 -2.43 -26.00 -23.80
C GLY A 398 -1.37 -25.00 -23.32
N GLY A 399 -0.21 -25.48 -22.87
CA GLY A 399 0.93 -24.64 -22.52
C GLY A 399 0.66 -23.58 -21.44
N LEU A 400 -0.27 -23.85 -20.53
CA LEU A 400 -0.57 -22.98 -19.38
C LEU A 400 0.63 -22.97 -18.42
N TYR A 401 0.88 -21.83 -17.79
CA TYR A 401 1.95 -21.68 -16.82
C TYR A 401 1.52 -20.73 -15.70
N PHE A 402 1.02 -21.29 -14.60
CA PHE A 402 0.41 -20.53 -13.52
C PHE A 402 1.32 -20.51 -12.30
N CYS A 403 1.55 -19.32 -11.74
CA CYS A 403 2.47 -19.09 -10.64
C CYS A 403 1.77 -18.51 -9.40
N ARG A 404 2.19 -18.95 -8.21
CA ARG A 404 1.98 -18.21 -6.96
C ARG A 404 3.12 -17.22 -6.75
N LEU A 405 2.82 -15.93 -6.82
CA LEU A 405 3.83 -14.88 -6.86
C LEU A 405 3.75 -13.95 -5.66
N LEU A 406 4.92 -13.49 -5.23
CA LEU A 406 5.14 -12.48 -4.22
C LEU A 406 4.80 -11.11 -4.81
N PRO A 407 3.87 -10.34 -4.20
CA PRO A 407 3.57 -9.00 -4.65
C PRO A 407 4.74 -8.06 -4.33
N PRO A 408 5.29 -7.31 -5.31
CA PRO A 408 6.24 -6.23 -5.02
C PRO A 408 5.83 -5.27 -3.90
N THR A 409 4.55 -4.92 -3.77
CA THR A 409 4.02 -4.09 -2.66
C THR A 409 4.14 -4.79 -1.31
N ARG A 410 4.00 -6.12 -1.27
CA ARG A 410 4.19 -6.92 -0.05
C ARG A 410 5.65 -6.93 0.39
N VAL A 411 6.57 -6.96 -0.57
CA VAL A 411 8.01 -6.81 -0.29
C VAL A 411 8.32 -5.41 0.22
N LEU A 412 7.78 -4.35 -0.41
CA LEU A 412 7.96 -2.99 0.08
C LEU A 412 7.42 -2.82 1.50
N GLU A 413 6.24 -3.37 1.79
CA GLU A 413 5.72 -3.34 3.15
C GLU A 413 6.61 -4.11 4.14
N TRP A 414 7.25 -5.18 3.69
CA TRP A 414 8.25 -5.86 4.51
C TRP A 414 9.46 -4.97 4.79
N ILE A 415 10.03 -4.34 3.76
CA ILE A 415 11.18 -3.41 3.86
C ILE A 415 10.86 -2.23 4.81
N TYR A 416 9.69 -1.63 4.67
CA TYR A 416 9.33 -0.42 5.43
C TYR A 416 8.82 -0.70 6.85
N VAL A 417 8.23 -1.87 7.09
CA VAL A 417 7.50 -2.13 8.35
C VAL A 417 7.90 -3.45 8.98
N ASP A 418 7.46 -4.56 8.41
CA ASP A 418 7.48 -5.88 9.08
C ASP A 418 8.90 -6.32 9.46
N SER A 419 9.90 -5.88 8.69
CA SER A 419 11.32 -6.20 8.92
C SER A 419 11.95 -5.43 10.09
N LEU A 420 11.38 -4.27 10.43
CA LEU A 420 11.93 -3.34 11.42
C LEU A 420 11.29 -3.52 12.81
N GLN A 421 10.15 -4.21 12.87
CA GLN A 421 9.43 -4.50 14.12
C GLN A 421 10.27 -5.36 15.08
N SER A 422 10.27 -4.98 16.35
CA SER A 422 11.04 -5.67 17.40
C SER A 422 10.44 -7.03 17.81
N GLY A 423 9.12 -7.20 17.63
CA GLY A 423 8.37 -8.34 18.15
C GLY A 423 8.52 -9.66 17.37
N ARG A 424 8.84 -9.61 16.07
CA ARG A 424 8.89 -10.84 15.24
C ARG A 424 10.02 -11.79 15.59
N TYR A 425 11.10 -11.30 16.19
CA TYR A 425 12.29 -12.09 16.52
C TYR A 425 12.27 -12.72 17.91
N ARG A 426 11.18 -12.52 18.68
CA ARG A 426 11.05 -13.01 20.07
C ARG A 426 10.21 -14.28 20.23
N MET A 427 9.73 -14.90 19.15
CA MET A 427 9.08 -16.20 19.23
C MET A 427 10.13 -17.31 19.05
N LYS A 428 10.61 -17.82 20.19
CA LYS A 428 11.25 -19.14 20.32
C LYS A 428 10.20 -20.16 20.75
#